data_AF-A0A935QEK8-F1
#
_entry.id   AF-A0A935QEK8-F1
#
_cell.length_a   1.000
_cell.length_b   1.000
_cell.length_c   1.000
_cell.angle_alpha   90.00
_cell.angle_beta   90.00
_cell.angle_gamma   90.00
#
_symmetry.space_group_name_H-M   'P 1'
#
loop_
_entity.id
_entity.type
_entity.pdbx_description
1 polymer ?
#
loop_
_entity_poly.entity_id
_entity_poly.type
_entity_poly.pdbx_seq_one_letter_code
_entity_poly.pdbx_strand_id
1 'polypeptide(L)'
;MKPIDNPAVENLHQRTAQMLTAIDDTPIPQMDSTFYQHYYEELRLLAQEWLTATTSHCPTLPDQTWVITRDGHPIGLCTTSTATALTAGIPDLTFTPHALWPSAIDDLRAHWAAEPCPPGSAPEP
;
A
#
# COMPACT_ATOMS: atom_id res chain seq x y z
N MET A 1 -3.86 2.65 -13.50
CA MET A 1 -5.06 3.51 -13.50
C MET A 1 -4.63 4.96 -13.46
N LYS A 2 -5.15 5.83 -14.33
CA LYS A 2 -4.87 7.27 -14.28
C LYS A 2 -5.75 7.91 -13.18
N PRO A 3 -5.19 8.67 -12.23
CA PRO A 3 -5.95 9.38 -11.21
C PRO A 3 -6.43 10.70 -11.83
N ILE A 4 -7.45 10.68 -12.69
CA ILE A 4 -7.87 11.90 -13.41
C ILE A 4 -9.28 12.39 -13.03
N ASP A 5 -10.17 11.54 -12.52
CA ASP A 5 -11.53 11.97 -12.21
C ASP A 5 -11.78 12.15 -10.70
N ASN A 6 -10.80 12.67 -9.95
CA ASN A 6 -11.05 13.14 -8.58
C ASN A 6 -11.01 14.67 -8.52
N PRO A 7 -12.17 15.36 -8.49
CA PRO A 7 -12.22 16.82 -8.46
C PRO A 7 -11.54 17.42 -7.22
N ALA A 8 -11.40 16.66 -6.12
CA ALA A 8 -10.65 17.10 -4.95
C ALA A 8 -9.13 17.13 -5.22
N VAL A 9 -8.62 16.19 -6.02
CA VAL A 9 -7.20 16.13 -6.40
C VAL A 9 -6.82 17.23 -7.38
N GLU A 10 -7.70 17.54 -8.34
CA GLU A 10 -7.48 18.67 -9.27
C GLU A 10 -7.50 20.02 -8.52
N ASN A 11 -8.45 20.19 -7.58
CA ASN A 11 -8.49 21.37 -6.73
C ASN A 11 -7.21 21.53 -5.89
N LEU A 12 -6.68 20.44 -5.35
CA LEU A 12 -5.42 20.41 -4.62
C LEU A 12 -4.23 20.82 -5.49
N HIS A 13 -4.17 20.30 -6.71
CA HIS A 13 -3.10 20.64 -7.65
C HIS A 13 -3.11 22.14 -7.97
N GLN A 14 -4.30 22.70 -8.26
CA GLN A 14 -4.46 24.13 -8.53
C GLN A 14 -4.05 24.99 -7.33
N ARG A 15 -4.48 24.63 -6.11
CA ARG A 15 -4.12 25.36 -4.89
C ARG A 15 -2.62 25.29 -4.59
N THR A 16 -2.00 24.14 -4.83
CA THR A 16 -0.54 23.97 -4.67
C THR A 16 0.22 24.85 -5.64
N ALA A 17 -0.19 24.91 -6.91
CA ALA A 17 0.43 25.77 -7.91
C ALA A 17 0.31 27.26 -7.54
N GLN A 18 -0.86 27.71 -7.08
CA GLN A 18 -1.08 29.08 -6.62
C GLN A 18 -0.17 29.44 -5.43
N MET A 19 -0.02 28.53 -4.47
CA MET A 19 0.86 28.73 -3.32
C MET A 19 2.32 28.90 -3.75
N LEU A 20 2.82 28.03 -4.65
CA LEU A 20 4.20 28.11 -5.14
C LEU A 20 4.46 29.40 -5.92
N THR A 21 3.51 29.83 -6.76
CA THR A 21 3.59 31.12 -7.45
C THR A 21 3.64 32.29 -6.47
N ALA A 22 2.82 32.28 -5.42
CA ALA A 22 2.86 33.33 -4.41
C ALA A 22 4.21 33.40 -3.66
N ILE A 23 4.85 32.24 -3.44
CA ILE A 23 6.20 32.18 -2.86
C ILE A 23 7.23 32.76 -3.84
N ASP A 24 7.20 32.35 -5.10
CA ASP A 24 8.13 32.83 -6.14
C ASP A 24 8.00 34.34 -6.40
N ASP A 25 6.78 34.89 -6.32
CA ASP A 25 6.51 36.31 -6.49
C ASP A 25 6.91 37.16 -5.26
N THR A 26 7.21 36.53 -4.12
CA THR A 26 7.57 37.26 -2.90
C THR A 26 9.05 37.66 -2.93
N PRO A 27 9.38 38.96 -2.84
CA PRO A 27 10.76 39.40 -2.75
C PRO A 27 11.45 38.87 -1.48
N ILE A 28 12.69 38.38 -1.60
CA ILE A 28 13.50 37.83 -0.49
C ILE A 28 13.48 38.70 0.79
N PRO A 29 13.54 40.05 0.74
CA PRO A 29 13.50 40.87 1.95
C PRO A 29 12.19 40.78 2.75
N GLN A 30 11.10 40.29 2.15
CA GLN A 30 9.79 40.12 2.78
C GLN A 30 9.59 38.69 3.32
N MET A 31 10.52 37.77 3.06
CA MET A 31 10.47 36.38 3.52
C MET A 31 11.05 36.28 4.95
N ASP A 32 10.28 36.75 5.93
CA ASP A 32 10.66 36.63 7.34
C ASP A 32 10.26 35.27 7.94
N SER A 33 10.52 35.06 9.23
CA SER A 33 10.16 33.81 9.92
C SER A 33 8.66 33.53 9.89
N THR A 34 7.82 34.56 9.89
CA THR A 34 6.36 34.44 9.85
C THR A 34 5.91 33.98 8.48
N PHE A 35 6.53 34.50 7.41
CA PHE A 35 6.33 34.06 6.04
C PHE A 35 6.63 32.57 5.90
N TYR A 36 7.82 32.11 6.35
CA TYR A 36 8.18 30.69 6.26
C TYR A 36 7.25 29.80 7.09
N GLN A 37 6.84 30.24 8.29
CA GLN A 37 5.91 29.48 9.11
C GLN A 37 4.56 29.33 8.42
N HIS A 38 4.01 30.41 7.85
CA HIS A 38 2.74 30.36 7.14
C HIS A 38 2.77 29.36 5.98
N TYR A 39 3.75 29.47 5.09
CA TYR A 39 3.83 28.57 3.92
C TYR A 39 4.20 27.12 4.29
N TYR A 40 4.91 26.91 5.39
CA TYR A 40 5.10 25.57 5.94
C TYR A 40 3.77 24.95 6.39
N GLU A 41 2.93 25.70 7.10
CA GLU A 41 1.62 25.22 7.56
C GLU A 41 0.68 24.94 6.39
N GLU A 42 0.64 25.82 5.38
CA GLU A 42 -0.13 25.61 4.15
C GLU A 42 0.33 24.35 3.39
N LEU A 43 1.64 24.15 3.23
CA LEU A 43 2.18 22.94 2.61
C LEU A 43 1.80 21.68 3.41
N ARG A 44 1.85 21.74 4.75
CA ARG A 44 1.44 20.64 5.62
C ARG A 44 -0.04 20.31 5.44
N LEU A 45 -0.91 21.31 5.33
CA LEU A 45 -2.35 21.12 5.11
C LEU A 45 -2.63 20.52 3.73
N LEU A 46 -1.98 21.01 2.68
CA LEU A 46 -2.09 20.46 1.32
C LEU A 46 -1.62 19.01 1.26
N ALA A 47 -0.51 18.68 1.91
CA ALA A 47 -0.02 17.30 2.00
C ALA A 47 -1.00 16.40 2.77
N GLN A 48 -1.59 16.89 3.86
CA GLN A 48 -2.59 16.14 4.62
C GLN A 48 -3.86 15.90 3.81
N GLU A 49 -4.35 16.91 3.09
CA GLU A 49 -5.53 16.81 2.24
C GLU A 49 -5.28 15.92 1.02
N TRP A 50 -4.09 15.97 0.42
CA TRP A 50 -3.64 15.01 -0.59
C TRP A 50 -3.64 13.59 -0.04
N LEU A 51 -3.02 13.38 1.13
CA LEU A 51 -3.04 12.10 1.80
C LEU A 51 -4.48 11.66 2.01
N THR A 52 -5.36 12.47 2.58
CA THR A 52 -6.78 12.10 2.77
C THR A 52 -7.53 11.81 1.47
N ALA A 53 -7.31 12.58 0.41
CA ALA A 53 -7.97 12.40 -0.89
C ALA A 53 -7.49 11.15 -1.63
N THR A 54 -6.20 10.79 -1.47
CA THR A 54 -5.60 9.60 -2.08
C THR A 54 -5.72 8.35 -1.20
N THR A 55 -5.75 8.51 0.12
CA THR A 55 -5.99 7.46 1.13
C THR A 55 -7.45 7.28 1.50
N SER A 56 -8.39 8.04 0.90
CA SER A 56 -9.80 7.62 0.84
C SER A 56 -9.96 6.35 -0.01
N HIS A 57 -9.00 6.08 -0.89
CA HIS A 57 -8.60 4.71 -1.19
C HIS A 57 -7.56 4.31 -0.15
N CYS A 58 -8.02 3.99 1.06
CA CYS A 58 -7.29 3.00 1.81
C CYS A 58 -7.52 1.78 0.91
N PRO A 59 -6.52 1.27 0.17
CA PRO A 59 -6.64 -0.12 -0.20
C PRO A 59 -6.85 -0.76 1.17
N THR A 60 -8.04 -1.30 1.40
CA THR A 60 -8.39 -2.10 2.57
C THR A 60 -7.08 -2.74 3.00
N LEU A 61 -6.54 -2.34 4.17
CA LEU A 61 -5.23 -2.77 4.68
C LEU A 61 -5.03 -4.18 4.14
N PRO A 62 -4.08 -4.39 3.20
CA PRO A 62 -4.12 -5.57 2.33
C PRO A 62 -4.36 -6.75 3.22
N ASP A 63 -5.43 -7.51 2.90
CA ASP A 63 -5.89 -8.66 3.69
C ASP A 63 -4.65 -9.31 4.28
N GLN A 64 -4.48 -9.18 5.61
CA GLN A 64 -3.22 -9.51 6.26
C GLN A 64 -2.78 -10.87 5.72
N THR A 65 -1.58 -10.91 5.11
CA THR A 65 -1.12 -12.12 4.44
C THR A 65 -0.55 -13.04 5.50
N TRP A 66 -0.92 -14.31 5.42
CA TRP A 66 -0.47 -15.34 6.34
C TRP A 66 0.43 -16.31 5.60
N VAL A 67 1.60 -16.59 6.17
CA VAL A 67 2.42 -17.71 5.75
C VAL A 67 1.87 -18.96 6.42
N ILE A 68 1.51 -19.95 5.59
CA ILE A 68 1.08 -21.27 6.04
C ILE A 68 2.32 -22.15 6.14
N THR A 69 2.58 -22.69 7.32
CA THR A 69 3.61 -23.70 7.52
C THR A 69 3.01 -25.00 8.02
N ARG A 70 3.60 -26.12 7.61
CA ARG A 70 3.35 -27.46 8.14
C ARG A 70 4.68 -28.05 8.58
N ASP A 71 4.77 -28.52 9.83
CA ASP A 71 6.02 -29.05 10.40
C ASP A 71 7.21 -28.09 10.22
N GLY A 72 6.97 -26.77 10.34
CA GLY A 72 7.99 -25.73 10.18
C GLY A 72 8.36 -25.37 8.73
N HIS A 73 7.78 -26.04 7.72
CA HIS A 73 8.07 -25.79 6.31
C HIS A 73 6.97 -24.93 5.67
N PRO A 74 7.32 -23.86 4.91
CA PRO A 74 6.35 -23.04 4.23
C PRO A 74 5.72 -23.81 3.07
N ILE A 75 4.39 -23.88 3.06
CA ILE A 75 3.61 -24.57 2.03
C ILE A 75 2.71 -23.62 1.22
N GLY A 76 2.54 -22.37 1.67
CA GLY A 76 1.78 -21.38 0.92
C GLY A 76 1.60 -20.04 1.62
N LEU A 77 0.96 -19.12 0.92
CA LEU A 77 0.50 -17.82 1.41
C LEU A 77 -1.02 -17.75 1.26
N CYS A 78 -1.71 -17.13 2.22
CA CYS A 78 -3.15 -16.90 2.11
C CYS A 78 -3.61 -15.60 2.75
N THR A 79 -4.85 -15.19 2.44
CA THR A 79 -5.51 -14.04 3.07
C THR A 79 -6.01 -14.39 4.47
N THR A 80 -6.40 -13.37 5.24
CA THR A 80 -6.98 -13.58 6.58
C THR A 80 -8.27 -14.41 6.55
N SER A 81 -9.11 -14.23 5.53
CA SER A 81 -10.34 -15.02 5.37
C SER A 81 -10.04 -16.50 5.14
N THR A 82 -9.07 -16.81 4.27
CA THR A 82 -8.63 -18.19 4.02
C THR A 82 -7.91 -18.78 5.24
N ALA A 83 -7.04 -18.02 5.92
CA ALA A 83 -6.38 -18.47 7.15
C ALA A 83 -7.41 -18.87 8.22
N THR A 84 -8.45 -18.05 8.41
CA THR A 84 -9.54 -18.33 9.36
C THR A 84 -10.29 -19.61 9.00
N ALA A 85 -10.63 -19.80 7.73
CA ALA A 85 -11.32 -21.00 7.26
C ALA A 85 -10.46 -22.27 7.40
N LEU A 86 -9.17 -22.19 7.07
CA LEU A 86 -8.25 -23.34 7.13
C LEU A 86 -7.84 -23.69 8.56
N THR A 87 -7.70 -22.69 9.45
CA THR A 87 -7.41 -22.92 10.89
C THR A 87 -8.49 -23.79 11.54
N ALA A 88 -9.75 -23.68 11.12
CA ALA A 88 -10.83 -24.50 11.63
C ALA A 88 -10.83 -25.94 11.07
N GLY A 89 -10.18 -26.18 9.92
CA GLY A 89 -10.28 -27.44 9.19
C GLY A 89 -9.05 -28.35 9.26
N ILE A 90 -7.86 -27.82 9.57
CA ILE A 90 -6.61 -28.59 9.52
C ILE A 90 -5.70 -28.24 10.71
N PRO A 91 -5.58 -29.12 11.73
CA PRO A 91 -4.87 -28.81 12.97
C PRO A 91 -3.34 -28.73 12.84
N ASP A 92 -2.76 -29.32 11.80
CA ASP A 92 -1.29 -29.38 11.59
C ASP A 92 -0.72 -28.11 10.90
N LEU A 93 -1.57 -27.12 10.62
CA LEU A 93 -1.16 -25.89 9.96
C LEU A 93 -0.90 -24.77 10.97
N THR A 94 0.25 -24.14 10.83
CA THR A 94 0.57 -22.90 11.56
C THR A 94 0.45 -21.72 10.61
N PHE A 95 -0.23 -20.66 11.07
CA PHE A 95 -0.42 -19.44 10.30
C PHE A 95 0.33 -18.32 11.00
N THR A 96 1.32 -17.73 10.30
CA THR A 96 2.08 -16.59 10.82
C THR A 96 1.81 -15.33 10.01
N PRO A 97 1.48 -14.21 10.67
CA PRO A 97 1.20 -12.97 9.96
C PRO A 97 2.47 -12.44 9.32
N HIS A 98 2.39 -12.07 8.05
CA HIS A 98 3.51 -11.51 7.30
C HIS A 98 3.09 -10.23 6.59
N ALA A 99 3.79 -9.14 6.90
CA ALA A 99 3.54 -7.84 6.31
C ALA A 99 4.20 -7.78 4.93
N LEU A 100 3.49 -8.21 3.89
CA LEU A 100 3.91 -8.06 2.50
C LEU A 100 3.22 -6.85 1.87
N TRP A 101 3.99 -6.12 1.06
CA TRP A 101 3.42 -5.09 0.21
C TRP A 101 2.52 -5.73 -0.86
N PRO A 102 1.37 -5.14 -1.21
CA PRO A 102 0.44 -5.72 -2.19
C PRO A 102 1.10 -6.05 -3.54
N SER A 103 2.01 -5.20 -4.00
CA SER A 103 2.75 -5.42 -5.25
C SER A 103 3.60 -6.68 -5.22
N ALA A 104 4.23 -6.99 -4.07
CA ALA A 104 5.02 -8.22 -3.91
C ALA A 104 4.14 -9.48 -3.94
N ILE A 105 2.89 -9.39 -3.45
CA ILE A 105 1.92 -10.49 -3.53
C ILE A 105 1.53 -10.78 -4.97
N ASP A 106 1.27 -9.73 -5.76
CA ASP A 106 0.90 -9.90 -7.16
C ASP A 106 2.06 -10.48 -7.98
N ASP A 107 3.30 -10.06 -7.71
CA ASP A 107 4.51 -10.63 -8.31
C ASP A 107 4.69 -12.11 -7.93
N LEU A 108 4.53 -12.47 -6.65
CA LEU A 108 4.57 -13.86 -6.18
C LEU A 108 3.49 -14.72 -6.82
N ARG A 109 2.26 -14.20 -6.94
CA ARG A 109 1.14 -14.92 -7.57
C ARG A 109 1.40 -15.15 -9.05
N ALA A 110 1.91 -14.14 -9.76
CA ALA A 110 2.28 -14.26 -11.16
C ALA A 110 3.40 -15.29 -11.36
N HIS A 111 4.39 -15.30 -10.47
CA HIS A 111 5.50 -16.25 -10.51
C HIS A 111 5.02 -17.69 -10.28
N TRP A 112 4.22 -17.94 -9.23
CA TRP A 112 3.68 -19.27 -8.95
C TRP A 112 2.68 -19.77 -9.99
N ALA A 113 1.91 -18.89 -10.62
CA ALA A 113 1.03 -19.28 -11.71
C ALA A 113 1.80 -19.67 -13.00
N ALA A 114 3.00 -19.11 -13.17
CA ALA A 114 3.86 -19.37 -14.33
C ALA A 114 4.73 -20.63 -14.18
N GLU A 115 5.03 -21.05 -12.95
CA GLU A 115 5.77 -22.29 -12.70
C GLU A 115 4.81 -23.50 -12.66
N PRO A 116 4.87 -24.42 -13.64
CA PRO A 116 4.16 -25.68 -13.51
C PRO A 116 4.73 -26.46 -12.32
N CYS A 117 3.85 -27.01 -11.47
CA CYS A 117 4.27 -27.94 -10.42
C CYS A 117 5.18 -29.00 -11.06
N PRO A 118 6.39 -29.26 -10.50
CA PRO A 118 7.17 -30.39 -10.95
C PRO A 118 6.30 -31.66 -10.77
N PRO A 119 6.32 -32.61 -11.73
CA PRO A 119 5.58 -33.85 -11.59
C PRO A 119 5.99 -34.50 -10.28
N GLY A 120 5.01 -34.70 -9.40
CA GLY A 120 5.25 -35.28 -8.08
C GLY A 120 6.01 -36.59 -8.24
N SER A 121 7.16 -36.69 -7.57
CA SER A 121 7.86 -37.95 -7.40
C SER A 121 6.95 -38.87 -6.59
N ALA A 122 6.16 -39.70 -7.29
CA ALA A 122 5.45 -40.78 -6.65
C ALA A 122 6.47 -41.66 -5.91
N PRO A 123 6.22 -42.07 -4.65
CA PRO A 123 7.07 -43.06 -4.02
C PRO A 123 6.90 -44.39 -4.79
N GLU A 124 8.00 -44.90 -5.34
CA GLU A 124 8.04 -46.21 -5.98
C GLU A 124 7.66 -47.32 -4.97
N PRO A 125 6.82 -48.30 -5.35
CA PRO A 125 6.50 -49.46 -4.53
C PRO A 125 7.64 -50.50 -4.46
#